data_AF-A0A3S0AZZ4-F1
#
_entry.id   AF-A0A3S0AZZ4-F1
#
_cell.length_a   1.000
_cell.length_b   1.000
_cell.length_c   1.000
_cell.angle_alpha   90.00
_cell.angle_beta   90.00
_cell.angle_gamma   90.00
#
_symmetry.space_group_name_H-M   'P 1'
#
loop_
_entity.id
_entity.type
_entity.pdbx_description
1 polymer ?
#
loop_
_entity_poly.entity_id
_entity_poly.type
_entity_poly.pdbx_seq_one_letter_code
_entity_poly.pdbx_strand_id
1 'polypeptide(L)'
;MKKLFLVAALMSGLQGAAQAGYQDGVDAAKAGRFDQALQEWLPLAEQGDAQAQTSIALLYLSGQGVARDDYAAVGWFRRAAEQ
;
A
#
# COMPACT_ATOMS: atom_id res chain seq x y z
N MET A 1 6.85 37.94 2.39
CA MET A 1 5.43 38.10 2.01
C MET A 1 5.14 37.06 0.94
N LYS A 2 4.37 36.00 1.26
CA LYS A 2 2.98 35.78 0.76
C LYS A 2 2.99 35.41 -0.75
N LYS A 3 2.59 34.23 -1.25
CA LYS A 3 1.52 33.30 -0.84
C LYS A 3 1.66 31.90 -1.51
N LEU A 4 1.20 30.89 -0.76
CA LEU A 4 0.60 29.61 -1.14
C LEU A 4 -0.56 29.77 -2.15
N PHE A 5 -0.88 28.76 -3.00
CA PHE A 5 -2.17 28.34 -3.64
C PHE A 5 -1.83 27.56 -4.94
N LEU A 6 -1.95 26.22 -5.12
CA LEU A 6 -3.07 25.25 -5.11
C LEU A 6 -4.10 25.42 -6.28
N VAL A 7 -4.32 24.31 -7.02
CA VAL A 7 -5.47 23.92 -7.93
C VAL A 7 -5.38 24.47 -9.38
N ALA A 8 -5.67 23.81 -10.52
CA ALA A 8 -6.47 22.62 -10.85
C ALA A 8 -6.23 22.16 -12.32
N ALA A 9 -6.49 20.87 -12.56
CA ALA A 9 -7.29 20.29 -13.66
C ALA A 9 -6.77 20.33 -15.12
N LEU A 10 -6.61 19.13 -15.71
CA LEU A 10 -7.33 18.63 -16.90
C LEU A 10 -6.50 17.58 -17.64
N MET A 11 -6.63 16.32 -17.20
CA MET A 11 -6.50 15.16 -18.10
C MET A 11 -7.45 14.06 -17.62
N SER A 12 -8.75 14.32 -17.74
CA SER A 12 -9.77 13.30 -17.66
C SER A 12 -9.93 12.66 -19.05
N GLY A 13 -9.23 11.55 -19.29
CA GLY A 13 -9.39 10.78 -20.52
C GLY A 13 -8.41 9.61 -20.57
N LEU A 14 -8.92 8.38 -20.40
CA LEU A 14 -8.19 7.10 -20.32
C LEU A 14 -7.29 6.89 -19.09
N GLN A 15 -7.88 6.67 -17.92
CA GLN A 15 -7.14 6.12 -16.79
C GLN A 15 -7.97 5.10 -16.00
N GLY A 16 -8.50 4.09 -16.67
CA GLY A 16 -9.02 2.86 -16.03
C GLY A 16 -7.91 1.95 -15.47
N ALA A 17 -6.69 2.47 -15.37
CA ALA A 17 -5.49 1.77 -14.91
C ALA A 17 -4.42 2.75 -14.41
N ALA A 18 -4.79 3.95 -13.94
CA ALA A 18 -3.82 4.91 -13.42
C ALA A 18 -3.91 5.00 -11.91
N GLN A 19 -2.81 4.57 -11.31
CA GLN A 19 -2.43 4.74 -9.93
C GLN A 19 -3.22 3.85 -8.97
N ALA A 20 -2.85 2.56 -8.94
CA ALA A 20 -3.01 1.74 -7.76
C ALA A 20 -2.32 2.47 -6.60
N GLY A 21 -3.11 3.20 -5.81
CA GLY A 21 -2.65 3.94 -4.66
C GLY A 21 -2.63 3.03 -3.45
N TYR A 22 -1.86 3.39 -2.41
CA TYR A 22 -1.93 2.70 -1.12
C TYR A 22 -3.39 2.56 -0.62
N GLN A 23 -4.25 3.53 -0.99
CA GLN A 23 -5.66 3.56 -0.65
C GLN A 23 -6.47 2.40 -1.23
N ASP A 24 -6.16 1.92 -2.44
CA ASP A 24 -6.91 0.81 -3.06
C ASP A 24 -6.71 -0.48 -2.25
N GLY A 25 -5.48 -0.72 -1.78
CA GLY A 25 -5.20 -1.82 -0.86
C GLY A 25 -5.86 -1.64 0.50
N VAL A 26 -5.95 -0.40 1.01
CA VAL A 26 -6.69 -0.11 2.26
C VAL A 26 -8.18 -0.40 2.11
N ASP A 27 -8.79 -0.01 0.99
CA ASP A 27 -10.21 -0.22 0.74
C ASP A 27 -10.52 -1.71 0.50
N ALA A 28 -9.61 -2.44 -0.14
CA ALA A 28 -9.66 -3.89 -0.22
C ALA A 28 -9.57 -4.55 1.17
N ALA A 29 -8.60 -4.15 2.01
CA ALA A 29 -8.42 -4.70 3.35
C ALA A 29 -9.61 -4.43 4.27
N LYS A 30 -10.18 -3.21 4.24
CA LYS A 30 -11.41 -2.86 4.97
C LYS A 30 -12.60 -3.73 4.56
N ALA A 31 -12.65 -4.14 3.30
CA ALA A 31 -13.68 -5.03 2.79
C ALA A 31 -13.34 -6.53 2.98
N GLY A 32 -12.28 -6.86 3.72
CA GLY A 32 -11.84 -8.23 3.97
C GLY A 32 -11.18 -8.92 2.77
N ARG A 33 -10.91 -8.20 1.67
CA ARG A 33 -10.23 -8.71 0.47
C ARG A 33 -8.72 -8.58 0.63
N PHE A 34 -8.17 -9.35 1.56
CA PHE A 34 -6.75 -9.26 1.93
C PHE A 34 -5.80 -9.69 0.80
N ASP A 35 -6.18 -10.67 -0.01
CA ASP A 35 -5.39 -11.09 -1.18
C ASP A 35 -5.26 -9.93 -2.19
N GLN A 36 -6.34 -9.19 -2.41
CA GLN A 36 -6.33 -8.01 -3.25
C GLN A 36 -5.52 -6.88 -2.60
N ALA A 37 -5.69 -6.66 -1.30
CA ALA A 37 -4.90 -5.65 -0.59
C ALA A 37 -3.39 -5.90 -0.70
N LEU A 38 -2.97 -7.16 -0.58
CA LEU A 38 -1.60 -7.58 -0.80
C LEU A 38 -1.14 -7.30 -2.24
N GLN A 39 -1.95 -7.62 -3.23
CA GLN A 39 -1.63 -7.34 -4.64
C GLN A 39 -1.44 -5.85 -4.93
N GLU A 40 -2.28 -4.99 -4.36
CA GLU A 40 -2.17 -3.52 -4.55
C GLU A 40 -0.96 -2.95 -3.78
N TRP A 41 -0.67 -3.46 -2.57
CA TRP A 41 0.44 -2.96 -1.76
C TRP A 41 1.81 -3.48 -2.19
N LEU A 42 1.91 -4.67 -2.80
CA LEU A 42 3.20 -5.29 -3.12
C LEU A 42 4.08 -4.40 -4.04
N PRO A 43 3.59 -3.86 -5.17
CA PRO A 43 4.39 -2.97 -6.01
C PRO A 43 4.85 -1.70 -5.29
N LEU A 44 4.04 -1.16 -4.37
CA LEU A 44 4.38 0.02 -3.57
C LEU A 44 5.47 -0.32 -2.55
N ALA A 45 5.32 -1.46 -1.87
CA ALA A 45 6.28 -1.93 -0.89
C ALA A 45 7.63 -2.26 -1.53
N GLU A 46 7.64 -2.80 -2.75
CA GLU A 46 8.85 -3.03 -3.54
C GLU A 46 9.56 -1.73 -3.93
N GLN A 47 8.82 -0.63 -4.13
CA GLN A 47 9.37 0.71 -4.39
C GLN A 47 9.83 1.45 -3.13
N GLY A 48 9.72 0.83 -1.95
CA GLY A 48 10.12 1.46 -0.69
C GLY A 48 8.99 2.20 0.02
N ASP A 49 7.73 2.03 -0.33
CA ASP A 49 6.67 2.65 0.48
C ASP A 49 6.59 2.00 1.87
N ALA A 50 7.00 2.73 2.90
CA ALA A 50 7.05 2.22 4.29
C ALA A 50 5.65 1.87 4.83
N GLN A 51 4.59 2.54 4.35
CA GLN A 51 3.22 2.22 4.77
C GLN A 51 2.76 0.90 4.15
N ALA A 52 3.03 0.70 2.86
CA ALA A 52 2.75 -0.57 2.17
C ALA A 52 3.53 -1.73 2.79
N GLN A 53 4.83 -1.53 3.08
CA GLN A 53 5.66 -2.55 3.75
C GLN A 53 5.11 -2.91 5.13
N THR A 54 4.71 -1.92 5.93
CA THR A 54 4.07 -2.14 7.25
C THR A 54 2.77 -2.92 7.11
N SER A 55 1.94 -2.58 6.13
CA SER A 55 0.64 -3.24 5.91
C SER A 55 0.79 -4.69 5.46
N ILE A 56 1.74 -4.99 4.57
CA ILE A 56 2.06 -6.37 4.19
C ILE A 56 2.59 -7.16 5.38
N ALA A 57 3.44 -6.56 6.23
CA ALA A 57 3.92 -7.21 7.44
C ALA A 57 2.77 -7.61 8.38
N LEU A 58 1.75 -6.76 8.52
CA LEU A 58 0.55 -7.04 9.31
C LEU A 58 -0.29 -8.19 8.72
N LEU A 59 -0.39 -8.30 7.39
CA LEU A 59 -1.07 -9.43 6.75
C LEU A 59 -0.38 -10.76 7.09
N TYR A 60 0.95 -10.80 7.00
CA TYR A 60 1.73 -11.98 7.38
C TYR A 60 1.67 -12.30 8.87
N LEU A 61 1.67 -11.30 9.75
CA LEU A 61 1.57 -11.52 11.20
C LEU A 61 0.19 -12.05 11.61
N SER A 62 -0.87 -11.58 10.95
CA SER A 62 -2.25 -11.96 11.25
C SER A 62 -2.72 -13.20 10.48
N GLY A 63 -2.02 -13.59 9.41
CA GLY A 63 -2.45 -14.66 8.51
C GLY A 63 -3.70 -14.29 7.70
N GLN A 64 -3.89 -13.00 7.39
CA GLN A 64 -5.03 -12.50 6.62
C GLN A 64 -4.69 -12.46 5.13
N GLY A 65 -5.37 -13.29 4.35
CA GLY A 65 -5.12 -13.44 2.90
C GLY A 65 -3.80 -14.09 2.53
N VAL A 66 -3.00 -14.46 3.53
CA VAL A 66 -1.76 -15.22 3.38
C VAL A 66 -1.61 -16.20 4.53
N ALA A 67 -0.81 -17.24 4.34
CA ALA A 67 -0.36 -18.04 5.46
C ALA A 67 0.42 -17.16 6.44
N ARG A 68 0.16 -17.32 7.74
CA ARG A 68 0.90 -16.60 8.77
C ARG A 68 2.39 -16.94 8.68
N ASP A 69 3.22 -15.91 8.63
CA ASP A 69 4.68 -16.03 8.61
C ASP A 69 5.32 -14.86 9.35
N ASP A 70 5.65 -15.10 10.61
CA ASP A 70 6.24 -14.09 11.49
C ASP A 70 7.64 -13.65 11.01
N TYR A 71 8.38 -14.53 10.32
CA TYR A 71 9.70 -14.18 9.76
C TYR A 71 9.57 -13.25 8.56
N ALA A 72 8.61 -13.53 7.65
CA ALA A 72 8.30 -12.65 6.54
C ALA A 72 7.83 -11.28 7.05
N ALA A 73 6.95 -11.24 8.07
CA ALA A 73 6.49 -10.01 8.70
C ALA A 73 7.66 -9.17 9.25
N VAL A 74 8.58 -9.77 10.00
CA VAL A 74 9.79 -9.09 10.52
C VAL A 74 10.65 -8.54 9.37
N GLY A 75 10.80 -9.29 8.27
CA GLY A 75 11.51 -8.84 7.08
C GLY A 75 10.91 -7.55 6.50
N TRP A 76 9.59 -7.49 6.38
CA TRP A 76 8.87 -6.31 5.88
C TRP A 76 8.90 -5.14 6.87
N PHE A 77 8.74 -5.38 8.17
CA PHE A 77 8.85 -4.33 9.18
C PHE A 77 10.25 -3.72 9.21
N ARG A 78 11.30 -4.54 9.08
CA ARG A 78 12.68 -4.03 9.02
C ARG A 78 12.87 -3.11 7.83
N ARG A 79 12.40 -3.50 6.64
CA ARG A 79 12.45 -2.65 5.44
C ARG A 79 11.72 -1.33 5.65
N ALA A 80 10.55 -1.36 6.29
CA ALA A 80 9.77 -0.16 6.60
C ALA A 80 10.49 0.79 7.56
N ALA A 81 11.26 0.24 8.52
CA ALA A 81 12.04 1.02 9.46
C ALA A 81 13.35 1.58 8.87
N GLU A 82 13.80 1.04 7.73
CA GLU A 82 15.02 1.45 7.03
C GLU A 82 14.79 2.54 5.96
N GLN A 83 13.52 2.87 5.65
CA GLN A 83 13.13 3.95 4.74
C GLN A 83 13.13 5.32 5.42
#